data_AF-A0A9E6JRV0-F1
#
_entry.id   AF-A0A9E6JRV0-F1
#
_cell.length_a   1.000
_cell.length_b   1.000
_cell.length_c   1.000
_cell.angle_alpha   90.00
_cell.angle_beta   90.00
_cell.angle_gamma   90.00
#
_symmetry.space_group_name_H-M   'P 1'
#
loop_
_entity.id
_entity.type
_entity.pdbx_description
1 polymer ?
#
loop_
_entity_poly.entity_id
_entity_poly.type
_entity_poly.pdbx_seq_one_letter_code
_entity_poly.pdbx_strand_id
1 'polypeptide(L)'
;RLKTNVIIFGAGESGLITKRALERDAGMKYKVLAFIDDDVKKSGKMMEGINIYTPDKMEKLLETNTIAHVVISIKNINPERKKEISELCLQYNSKVLVVPPVERWINGELSFKQIKKIKIEDLLERDVIKLDKKEISKQLHDKVVLVTGASGSIGSEIVRQILKYSPKKIVLLDQAETPLFHIEIELLEEFRQSNFEVVVGDIRNMERMERTFDYFKPDIVYHAAAYKHVPLMENNPSEAIHTNVEGTKIIADLSLKYGVKKFVMISTDKAVRPTSVMGASKRIAEIYTHSLNKLNKTKFITTRFGNVLGSNGSVIPLFYKQIERGGPITITDPNITRYFMTIPEACSLVLDAGAMGNGGEIFIFDMGRSVKIVDLAKKMIQLSGLTLGKDIQIIFTGLRPGEKLYEELLNDKENTIPTHHPRIMIAKNQETTLEGASKNIDELIELFGLQDNVNIVRKMKEIVPEYISNNSVFAELD
;
A
#
# COMPACT_ATOMS: atom_id res chain seq x y z
N ARG A 1 36.25 -24.31 -10.72
CA ARG A 1 34.94 -23.66 -10.91
C ARG A 1 35.16 -22.15 -10.92
N LEU A 2 34.66 -21.43 -11.93
CA LEU A 2 34.73 -19.98 -11.98
C LEU A 2 33.94 -19.39 -10.80
N LYS A 3 34.58 -18.51 -10.02
CA LYS A 3 33.91 -17.80 -8.92
C LYS A 3 33.10 -16.65 -9.51
N THR A 4 31.91 -16.41 -8.98
CA THR A 4 31.07 -15.27 -9.28
C THR A 4 31.67 -14.01 -8.66
N ASN A 5 31.97 -13.01 -9.50
CA ASN A 5 32.59 -11.77 -9.04
C ASN A 5 31.56 -10.86 -8.35
N VAL A 6 31.96 -10.31 -7.21
CA VAL A 6 31.12 -9.50 -6.33
C VAL A 6 31.82 -8.19 -5.99
N ILE A 7 31.05 -7.10 -5.98
CA ILE A 7 31.44 -5.84 -5.38
C ILE A 7 30.63 -5.65 -4.09
N ILE A 8 31.27 -5.14 -3.03
CA ILE A 8 30.58 -4.75 -1.80
C ILE A 8 30.50 -3.22 -1.76
N PHE A 9 29.29 -2.67 -1.72
CA PHE A 9 29.06 -1.25 -1.55
C PHE A 9 28.92 -0.95 -0.04
N GLY A 10 29.93 -0.31 0.52
CA GLY A 10 30.13 -0.03 1.95
C GLY A 10 31.46 -0.58 2.44
N ALA A 11 32.45 0.28 2.64
CA ALA A 11 33.77 -0.06 3.22
C ALA A 11 33.81 0.27 4.72
N GLY A 12 32.76 -0.15 5.45
CA GLY A 12 32.69 -0.06 6.91
C GLY A 12 32.72 -1.44 7.57
N GLU A 13 32.44 -1.48 8.86
CA GLU A 13 32.37 -2.74 9.63
C GLU A 13 31.36 -3.73 9.05
N SER A 14 30.18 -3.25 8.65
CA SER A 14 29.18 -4.11 7.97
C SER A 14 29.72 -4.71 6.67
N GLY A 15 30.47 -3.95 5.87
CA GLY A 15 31.09 -4.45 4.65
C GLY A 15 32.13 -5.54 4.90
N LEU A 16 32.93 -5.39 5.96
CA LEU A 16 33.89 -6.39 6.39
C LEU A 16 33.21 -7.70 6.82
N ILE A 17 32.15 -7.60 7.61
CA ILE A 17 31.35 -8.75 8.06
C ILE A 17 30.71 -9.45 6.85
N THR A 18 30.22 -8.68 5.89
CA THR A 18 29.66 -9.19 4.62
C THR A 18 30.70 -9.95 3.80
N LYS A 19 31.93 -9.43 3.66
CA LYS A 19 33.04 -10.15 3.00
C LYS A 19 33.28 -11.49 3.69
N ARG A 20 33.41 -11.49 5.02
CA ARG A 20 33.65 -12.70 5.80
C ARG A 20 32.51 -13.72 5.66
N ALA A 21 31.25 -13.28 5.67
CA ALA A 21 30.09 -14.14 5.46
C ALA A 21 30.08 -14.77 4.04
N LEU A 22 30.42 -13.98 3.01
CA LEU A 22 30.54 -14.48 1.63
C LEU A 22 31.67 -15.50 1.48
N GLU A 23 32.82 -15.26 2.12
CA GLU A 23 33.99 -16.15 2.08
C GLU A 23 33.78 -17.42 2.92
N ARG A 24 33.16 -17.32 4.10
CA ARG A 24 32.90 -18.44 5.00
C ARG A 24 31.83 -19.38 4.45
N ASP A 25 30.65 -18.84 4.14
CA ASP A 25 29.47 -19.65 3.85
C ASP A 25 29.38 -20.04 2.37
N ALA A 26 30.06 -19.30 1.48
CA ALA A 26 29.98 -19.45 0.04
C ALA A 26 31.34 -19.32 -0.67
N GLY A 27 32.47 -19.48 0.02
CA GLY A 27 33.83 -19.17 -0.45
C GLY A 27 34.32 -19.85 -1.73
N MET A 28 33.66 -20.92 -2.18
CA MET A 28 33.91 -21.54 -3.49
C MET A 28 33.08 -20.94 -4.64
N LYS A 29 32.05 -20.14 -4.34
CA LYS A 29 31.10 -19.56 -5.29
C LYS A 29 31.32 -18.07 -5.55
N TYR A 30 31.79 -17.29 -4.58
CA TYR A 30 31.94 -15.83 -4.74
C TYR A 30 33.39 -15.36 -4.57
N LYS A 31 33.75 -14.31 -5.30
CA LYS A 31 35.04 -13.60 -5.17
C LYS A 31 34.75 -12.10 -5.04
N VAL A 32 35.10 -11.50 -3.91
CA VAL A 32 35.02 -10.05 -3.71
C VAL A 32 36.18 -9.40 -4.47
N LEU A 33 35.87 -8.49 -5.39
CA LEU A 33 36.87 -7.81 -6.23
C LEU A 33 37.19 -6.39 -5.75
N ALA A 34 36.22 -5.72 -5.14
CA ALA A 34 36.35 -4.34 -4.71
C ALA A 34 35.35 -4.01 -3.60
N PHE A 35 35.74 -3.05 -2.76
CA PHE A 35 34.82 -2.27 -1.96
C PHE A 35 34.56 -0.92 -2.65
N ILE A 36 33.33 -0.45 -2.59
CA ILE A 36 32.94 0.90 -3.02
C ILE A 36 32.42 1.65 -1.81
N ASP A 37 32.83 2.90 -1.60
CA ASP A 37 32.33 3.72 -0.49
C ASP A 37 32.21 5.18 -0.93
N ASP A 38 31.17 5.87 -0.43
CA ASP A 38 30.93 7.29 -0.71
C ASP A 38 31.95 8.20 -0.01
N ASP A 39 32.60 7.72 1.07
CA ASP A 39 33.65 8.45 1.76
C ASP A 39 34.96 8.44 0.94
N VAL A 40 35.22 9.57 0.26
CA VAL A 40 36.42 9.79 -0.55
C VAL A 40 37.71 9.56 0.25
N LYS A 41 37.72 9.76 1.57
CA LYS A 41 38.90 9.53 2.44
C LYS A 41 39.28 8.04 2.54
N LYS A 42 38.38 7.13 2.16
CA LYS A 42 38.64 5.69 2.11
C LYS A 42 39.16 5.23 0.76
N SER A 43 38.98 6.02 -0.30
CA SER A 43 39.45 5.69 -1.65
C SER A 43 40.96 5.45 -1.67
N GLY A 44 41.39 4.42 -2.43
CA GLY A 44 42.79 4.04 -2.57
C GLY A 44 43.38 3.26 -1.39
N LYS A 45 42.65 3.14 -0.27
CA LYS A 45 43.02 2.24 0.84
C LYS A 45 42.61 0.80 0.53
N MET A 46 43.13 -0.12 1.34
CA MET A 46 42.79 -1.54 1.28
C MET A 46 42.05 -1.98 2.55
N MET A 47 41.09 -2.88 2.40
CA MET A 47 40.40 -3.58 3.48
C MET A 47 40.51 -5.08 3.23
N GLU A 48 41.19 -5.81 4.13
CA GLU A 48 41.43 -7.26 4.01
C GLU A 48 42.00 -7.68 2.63
N GLY A 49 42.99 -6.94 2.14
CA GLY A 49 43.61 -7.25 0.84
C GLY A 49 42.86 -6.77 -0.40
N ILE A 50 41.68 -6.13 -0.24
CA ILE A 50 40.84 -5.65 -1.34
C ILE A 50 40.82 -4.12 -1.37
N ASN A 51 40.97 -3.53 -2.57
CA ASN A 51 40.95 -2.08 -2.76
C ASN A 51 39.57 -1.48 -2.53
N ILE A 52 39.56 -0.27 -1.97
CA ILE A 52 38.39 0.59 -1.83
C ILE A 52 38.42 1.65 -2.94
N TYR A 53 37.33 1.77 -3.69
CA TYR A 53 37.17 2.77 -4.75
C TYR A 53 35.98 3.70 -4.50
N THR A 54 35.98 4.84 -5.19
CA THR A 54 34.81 5.73 -5.24
C THR A 54 33.72 5.19 -6.17
N PRO A 55 32.47 5.67 -6.03
CA PRO A 55 31.35 5.28 -6.88
C PRO A 55 31.61 5.46 -8.39
N ASP A 56 32.33 6.49 -8.82
CA ASP A 56 32.61 6.70 -10.27
C ASP A 56 33.42 5.55 -10.90
N LYS A 57 34.24 4.88 -10.09
CA LYS A 57 35.01 3.71 -10.53
C LYS A 57 34.18 2.44 -10.53
N MET A 58 33.08 2.40 -9.78
CA MET A 58 32.12 1.29 -9.81
C MET A 58 31.50 1.15 -11.20
N GLU A 59 31.06 2.23 -11.82
CA GLU A 59 30.47 2.22 -13.16
C GLU A 59 31.43 1.59 -14.18
N LYS A 60 32.70 2.03 -14.20
CA LYS A 60 33.75 1.44 -15.05
C LYS A 60 33.98 -0.05 -14.80
N LEU A 61 33.84 -0.51 -13.56
CA LEU A 61 33.96 -1.93 -13.23
C LEU A 61 32.74 -2.72 -13.76
N LEU A 62 31.54 -2.14 -13.68
CA LEU A 62 30.31 -2.72 -14.19
C LEU A 62 30.30 -2.80 -15.73
N GLU A 63 30.84 -1.80 -16.43
CA GLU A 63 30.96 -1.78 -17.90
C GLU A 63 31.70 -2.99 -18.48
N THR A 64 32.65 -3.55 -17.72
CA THR A 64 33.36 -4.76 -18.14
C THR A 64 32.47 -6.01 -18.20
N ASN A 65 31.23 -5.93 -17.67
CA ASN A 65 30.27 -7.03 -17.52
C ASN A 65 30.83 -8.27 -16.81
N THR A 66 31.93 -8.11 -16.05
CA THR A 66 32.53 -9.20 -15.27
C THR A 66 31.95 -9.31 -13.87
N ILE A 67 31.26 -8.28 -13.39
CA ILE A 67 30.62 -8.22 -12.08
C ILE A 67 29.23 -8.82 -12.19
N ALA A 68 28.95 -9.83 -11.37
CA ALA A 68 27.65 -10.49 -11.37
C ALA A 68 26.75 -10.01 -10.23
N HIS A 69 27.35 -9.61 -9.10
CA HIS A 69 26.61 -9.13 -7.94
C HIS A 69 27.22 -7.87 -7.33
N VAL A 70 26.33 -7.00 -6.84
CA VAL A 70 26.68 -5.89 -5.96
C VAL A 70 25.92 -6.06 -4.66
N VAL A 71 26.65 -6.10 -3.55
CA VAL A 71 26.08 -6.26 -2.20
C VAL A 71 26.11 -4.92 -1.48
N ILE A 72 24.95 -4.33 -1.26
CA ILE A 72 24.79 -3.10 -0.47
C ILE A 72 24.89 -3.47 1.02
N SER A 73 25.95 -2.98 1.66
CA SER A 73 26.34 -3.28 3.04
C SER A 73 26.63 -2.00 3.82
N ILE A 74 25.73 -1.01 3.72
CA ILE A 74 25.79 0.25 4.45
C ILE A 74 24.69 0.26 5.51
N LYS A 75 25.07 0.57 6.76
CA LYS A 75 24.11 0.78 7.85
C LYS A 75 23.30 2.04 7.56
N ASN A 76 21.97 1.93 7.58
CA ASN A 76 21.04 3.06 7.38
C ASN A 76 21.31 3.88 6.10
N ILE A 77 21.60 3.20 4.98
CA ILE A 77 21.73 3.86 3.68
C ILE A 77 20.50 4.71 3.37
N ASN A 78 20.71 5.93 2.85
CA ASN A 78 19.62 6.75 2.33
C ASN A 78 18.87 5.97 1.22
N PRO A 79 17.53 5.87 1.26
CA PRO A 79 16.73 5.24 0.20
C PRO A 79 17.05 5.74 -1.22
N GLU A 80 17.26 7.04 -1.41
CA GLU A 80 17.64 7.63 -2.71
C GLU A 80 18.99 7.06 -3.18
N ARG A 81 19.99 7.06 -2.29
CA ARG A 81 21.31 6.52 -2.61
C ARG A 81 21.26 5.02 -2.92
N LYS A 82 20.47 4.26 -2.14
CA LYS A 82 20.23 2.83 -2.39
C LYS A 82 19.62 2.60 -3.78
N LYS A 83 18.66 3.43 -4.17
CA LYS A 83 18.02 3.39 -5.49
C LYS A 83 19.03 3.69 -6.59
N GLU A 84 19.80 4.78 -6.49
CA GLU A 84 20.82 5.15 -7.49
C GLU A 84 21.80 4.00 -7.77
N ILE A 85 22.35 3.40 -6.71
CA ILE A 85 23.27 2.26 -6.83
C ILE A 85 22.58 1.09 -7.52
N SER A 86 21.31 0.84 -7.17
CA SER A 86 20.57 -0.29 -7.69
C SER A 86 20.18 -0.12 -9.16
N GLU A 87 19.80 1.09 -9.57
CA GLU A 87 19.51 1.43 -10.96
C GLU A 87 20.76 1.33 -11.83
N LEU A 88 21.91 1.82 -11.33
CA LEU A 88 23.20 1.64 -12.00
C LEU A 88 23.53 0.16 -12.19
N CYS A 89 23.34 -0.67 -11.15
CA CYS A 89 23.58 -2.11 -11.28
C CYS A 89 22.66 -2.78 -12.31
N LEU A 90 21.38 -2.40 -12.34
CA LEU A 90 20.40 -2.95 -13.27
C LEU A 90 20.73 -2.58 -14.74
N GLN A 91 21.24 -1.37 -14.98
CA GLN A 91 21.69 -0.94 -16.32
C GLN A 91 22.77 -1.86 -16.90
N TYR A 92 23.67 -2.37 -16.05
CA TYR A 92 24.74 -3.29 -16.43
C TYR A 92 24.44 -4.77 -16.11
N ASN A 93 23.15 -5.14 -15.98
CA ASN A 93 22.70 -6.51 -15.70
C ASN A 93 23.33 -7.17 -14.45
N SER A 94 23.80 -6.36 -13.50
CA SER A 94 24.37 -6.82 -12.23
C SER A 94 23.27 -6.99 -11.18
N LYS A 95 23.26 -8.14 -10.50
CA LYS A 95 22.24 -8.44 -9.49
C LYS A 95 22.55 -7.74 -8.17
N VAL A 96 21.58 -6.99 -7.67
CA VAL A 96 21.71 -6.26 -6.41
C VAL A 96 21.25 -7.11 -5.23
N LEU A 97 22.10 -7.19 -4.22
CA LEU A 97 21.87 -7.86 -2.96
C LEU A 97 21.98 -6.85 -1.82
N VAL A 98 21.20 -7.03 -0.76
CA VAL A 98 21.13 -6.11 0.38
C VAL A 98 21.32 -6.90 1.67
N VAL A 99 22.22 -6.38 2.51
CA VAL A 99 22.48 -6.91 3.85
C VAL A 99 21.40 -6.38 4.81
N PRO A 100 20.76 -7.25 5.62
CA PRO A 100 19.75 -6.79 6.56
C PRO A 100 20.39 -5.96 7.70
N PRO A 101 19.60 -5.11 8.38
CA PRO A 101 20.03 -4.42 9.60
C PRO A 101 20.56 -5.40 10.65
N VAL A 102 21.51 -4.96 11.47
CA VAL A 102 22.22 -5.79 12.47
C VAL A 102 21.25 -6.41 13.47
N GLU A 103 20.15 -5.73 13.78
CA GLU A 103 19.11 -6.19 14.71
C GLU A 103 18.37 -7.45 14.20
N ARG A 104 18.50 -7.78 12.90
CA ARG A 104 17.91 -8.97 12.28
C ARG A 104 18.91 -10.11 12.08
N TRP A 105 20.12 -9.97 12.59
CA TRP A 105 21.16 -11.01 12.48
C TRP A 105 20.90 -12.12 13.50
N ILE A 106 21.12 -13.37 13.10
CA ILE A 106 20.78 -14.52 13.96
C ILE A 106 21.98 -14.73 14.87
N ASN A 107 21.76 -14.73 16.18
CA ASN A 107 22.82 -14.83 17.18
C ASN A 107 23.92 -13.75 17.05
N GLY A 108 23.57 -12.58 16.50
CA GLY A 108 24.54 -11.49 16.25
C GLY A 108 25.48 -11.74 15.06
N GLU A 109 25.29 -12.82 14.30
CA GLU A 109 26.08 -13.11 13.10
C GLU A 109 25.27 -12.96 11.81
N LEU A 110 25.94 -12.47 10.77
CA LEU A 110 25.42 -12.44 9.40
C LEU A 110 25.81 -13.73 8.68
N SER A 111 24.82 -14.47 8.19
CA SER A 111 25.03 -15.56 7.21
C SER A 111 24.68 -15.11 5.80
N PHE A 112 25.26 -15.78 4.80
CA PHE A 112 24.93 -15.52 3.40
C PHE A 112 23.42 -15.69 3.11
N LYS A 113 22.73 -16.63 3.77
CA LYS A 113 21.29 -16.87 3.58
C LYS A 113 20.42 -15.68 3.98
N GLN A 114 20.95 -14.78 4.82
CA GLN A 114 20.24 -13.58 5.25
C GLN A 114 20.40 -12.41 4.28
N ILE A 115 21.35 -12.48 3.34
CA ILE A 115 21.53 -11.49 2.28
C ILE A 115 20.40 -11.67 1.27
N LYS A 116 19.57 -10.63 1.10
CA LYS A 116 18.35 -10.69 0.28
C LYS A 116 18.55 -9.99 -1.06
N LYS A 117 17.85 -10.45 -2.09
CA LYS A 117 17.72 -9.69 -3.34
C LYS A 117 16.97 -8.39 -3.05
N ILE A 118 17.34 -7.32 -3.75
CA ILE A 118 16.53 -6.10 -3.73
C ILE A 118 15.14 -6.39 -4.29
N LYS A 119 14.11 -5.78 -3.69
CA LYS A 119 12.74 -5.92 -4.19
C LYS A 119 12.35 -4.70 -5.02
N ILE A 120 11.26 -4.82 -5.79
CA ILE A 120 10.80 -3.70 -6.62
C ILE A 120 10.35 -2.51 -5.77
N GLU A 121 9.83 -2.77 -4.57
CA GLU A 121 9.40 -1.74 -3.62
C GLU A 121 10.57 -0.88 -3.13
N ASP A 122 11.79 -1.43 -3.08
CA ASP A 122 13.00 -0.68 -2.70
C ASP A 122 13.46 0.33 -3.77
N LEU A 123 12.98 0.18 -5.01
CA LEU A 123 13.36 1.03 -6.15
C LEU A 123 12.38 2.17 -6.41
N LEU A 124 11.27 2.20 -5.67
CA LEU A 124 10.25 3.22 -5.79
C LEU A 124 10.59 4.37 -4.82
N GLU A 125 10.71 5.58 -5.36
CA GLU A 125 11.13 6.80 -4.66
C GLU A 125 10.18 7.11 -3.49
N ARG A 126 10.58 6.83 -2.24
CA ARG A 126 9.82 7.22 -1.05
C ARG A 126 10.73 7.48 0.15
N ASP A 127 10.72 8.71 0.68
CA ASP A 127 11.33 8.94 2.00
C ASP A 127 10.52 8.25 3.09
N VAL A 128 11.23 7.85 4.14
CA VAL A 128 10.64 7.34 5.38
C VAL A 128 9.81 8.44 6.04
N ILE A 129 8.53 8.17 6.29
CA ILE A 129 7.63 9.11 6.95
C ILE A 129 8.01 9.25 8.43
N LYS A 130 8.12 10.49 8.89
CA LYS A 130 8.26 10.84 10.30
C LYS A 130 6.88 11.15 10.87
N LEU A 131 6.32 10.21 11.63
CA LEU A 131 5.03 10.36 12.30
C LEU A 131 5.17 11.06 13.65
N ASP A 132 4.17 11.86 14.02
CA ASP A 132 4.02 12.30 15.41
C ASP A 132 3.42 11.16 16.25
N LYS A 133 4.31 10.38 16.86
CA LYS A 133 3.93 9.22 17.67
C LYS A 133 3.11 9.60 18.92
N LYS A 134 3.16 10.86 19.38
CA LYS A 134 2.50 11.26 20.65
C LYS A 134 0.99 11.36 20.48
N GLU A 135 0.51 12.03 19.44
CA GLU A 135 -0.94 12.18 19.21
C GLU A 135 -1.59 10.85 18.84
N ILE A 136 -0.93 10.03 18.01
CA ILE A 136 -1.39 8.68 17.69
C ILE A 136 -1.49 7.82 18.96
N SER A 137 -0.46 7.87 19.82
CA SER A 137 -0.47 7.15 21.10
C SER A 137 -1.61 7.62 22.01
N LYS A 138 -1.84 8.93 22.13
CA LYS A 138 -2.92 9.49 22.94
C LYS A 138 -4.30 9.04 22.44
N GLN A 139 -4.47 8.94 21.13
CA GLN A 139 -5.70 8.46 20.53
C GLN A 139 -5.95 6.98 20.79
N LEU A 140 -4.94 6.12 20.65
CA LEU A 140 -5.11 4.66 20.62
C LEU A 140 -4.90 3.99 21.98
N HIS A 141 -4.14 4.61 22.89
CA HIS A 141 -3.84 4.03 24.19
C HIS A 141 -5.11 3.81 25.02
N ASP A 142 -5.22 2.61 25.59
CA ASP A 142 -6.36 2.17 26.41
C ASP A 142 -7.73 2.36 25.71
N LYS A 143 -7.76 2.26 24.37
CA LYS A 143 -9.01 2.28 23.58
C LYS A 143 -9.40 0.91 23.07
N VAL A 144 -10.71 0.71 22.92
CA VAL A 144 -11.24 -0.40 22.12
C VAL A 144 -11.33 0.06 20.66
N VAL A 145 -10.62 -0.62 19.76
CA VAL A 145 -10.54 -0.26 18.35
C VAL A 145 -11.12 -1.37 17.49
N LEU A 146 -12.13 -1.07 16.69
CA LEU A 146 -12.68 -2.00 15.69
C LEU A 146 -12.02 -1.72 14.34
N VAL A 147 -11.49 -2.77 13.70
CA VAL A 147 -10.99 -2.70 12.32
C VAL A 147 -11.84 -3.64 11.46
N THR A 148 -12.61 -3.09 10.52
CA THR A 148 -13.35 -3.92 9.55
C THR A 148 -12.48 -4.16 8.31
N GLY A 149 -12.58 -5.33 7.69
CA GLY A 149 -11.67 -5.72 6.61
C GLY A 149 -10.28 -6.01 7.17
N ALA A 150 -10.21 -6.50 8.42
CA ALA A 150 -8.99 -6.66 9.19
C ALA A 150 -7.99 -7.65 8.58
N SER A 151 -8.45 -8.56 7.72
CA SER A 151 -7.59 -9.51 7.01
C SER A 151 -7.09 -8.99 5.66
N GLY A 152 -7.62 -7.85 5.20
CA GLY A 152 -7.21 -7.18 3.97
C GLY A 152 -5.81 -6.58 4.08
N SER A 153 -5.21 -6.21 2.93
CA SER A 153 -3.86 -5.65 2.90
C SER A 153 -3.68 -4.37 3.72
N ILE A 154 -4.72 -3.52 3.81
CA ILE A 154 -4.69 -2.28 4.59
C ILE A 154 -5.13 -2.55 6.04
N GLY A 155 -6.25 -3.26 6.25
CA GLY A 155 -6.75 -3.57 7.58
C GLY A 155 -5.74 -4.32 8.44
N SER A 156 -5.06 -5.32 7.87
CA SER A 156 -4.06 -6.11 8.60
C SER A 156 -2.87 -5.26 9.06
N GLU A 157 -2.40 -4.34 8.22
CA GLU A 157 -1.31 -3.43 8.61
C GLU A 157 -1.76 -2.39 9.63
N ILE A 158 -2.99 -1.87 9.51
CA ILE A 158 -3.58 -0.99 10.53
C ILE A 158 -3.57 -1.71 11.89
N VAL A 159 -3.99 -2.98 11.96
CA VAL A 159 -3.94 -3.78 13.18
C VAL A 159 -2.52 -3.89 13.74
N ARG A 160 -1.54 -4.28 12.90
CA ARG A 160 -0.12 -4.37 13.31
C ARG A 160 0.43 -3.07 13.85
N GLN A 161 0.01 -1.94 13.30
CA GLN A 161 0.47 -0.63 13.76
C GLN A 161 -0.22 -0.19 15.05
N ILE A 162 -1.54 -0.41 15.19
CA ILE A 162 -2.29 -0.07 16.40
C ILE A 162 -1.73 -0.84 17.62
N LEU A 163 -1.37 -2.12 17.47
CA LEU A 163 -0.82 -2.94 18.56
C LEU A 163 0.42 -2.30 19.23
N LYS A 164 1.17 -1.47 18.51
CA LYS A 164 2.38 -0.80 19.02
C LYS A 164 2.08 0.35 19.99
N TYR A 165 0.82 0.77 20.09
CA TYR A 165 0.37 1.89 20.92
C TYR A 165 -0.41 1.45 22.18
N SER A 166 -0.34 0.17 22.54
CA SER A 166 -0.98 -0.40 23.73
C SER A 166 -2.48 -0.07 23.84
N PRO A 167 -3.31 -0.47 22.86
CA PRO A 167 -4.75 -0.35 22.95
C PRO A 167 -5.30 -1.25 24.05
N LYS A 168 -6.50 -0.94 24.55
CA LYS A 168 -7.21 -1.80 25.49
C LYS A 168 -7.62 -3.12 24.84
N LYS A 169 -8.17 -3.04 23.62
CA LYS A 169 -8.53 -4.19 22.79
C LYS A 169 -8.60 -3.79 21.32
N ILE A 170 -8.17 -4.66 20.41
CA ILE A 170 -8.44 -4.55 18.97
C ILE A 170 -9.44 -5.63 18.56
N VAL A 171 -10.51 -5.26 17.88
CA VAL A 171 -11.47 -6.19 17.29
C VAL A 171 -11.19 -6.28 15.79
N LEU A 172 -10.75 -7.45 15.33
CA LEU A 172 -10.47 -7.74 13.93
C LEU A 172 -11.73 -8.33 13.29
N LEU A 173 -12.40 -7.56 12.45
CA LEU A 173 -13.63 -8.00 11.78
C LEU A 173 -13.41 -8.21 10.29
N ASP A 174 -13.76 -9.40 9.79
CA ASP A 174 -13.74 -9.71 8.36
C ASP A 174 -14.66 -10.90 8.05
N GLN A 175 -15.11 -11.01 6.81
CA GLN A 175 -15.85 -12.19 6.33
C GLN A 175 -14.90 -13.29 5.88
N ALA A 176 -13.67 -12.94 5.50
CA ALA A 176 -12.69 -13.89 4.98
C ALA A 176 -12.04 -14.66 6.14
N GLU A 177 -12.61 -15.83 6.45
CA GLU A 177 -12.19 -16.70 7.54
C GLU A 177 -10.70 -17.09 7.45
N THR A 178 -10.24 -17.61 6.31
CA THR A 178 -8.86 -18.12 6.21
C THR A 178 -7.82 -17.00 6.30
N PRO A 179 -7.99 -15.83 5.64
CA PRO A 179 -7.13 -14.68 5.88
C PRO A 179 -7.15 -14.17 7.33
N LEU A 180 -8.29 -14.23 8.04
CA LEU A 180 -8.36 -13.90 9.47
C LEU A 180 -7.56 -14.87 10.34
N PHE A 181 -7.66 -16.17 10.07
CA PHE A 181 -6.87 -17.18 10.76
C PHE A 181 -5.36 -16.95 10.58
N HIS A 182 -4.92 -16.61 9.36
CA HIS A 182 -3.51 -16.33 9.10
C HIS A 182 -2.98 -15.12 9.88
N ILE A 183 -3.75 -14.01 9.94
CA ILE A 183 -3.32 -12.85 10.72
C ILE A 183 -3.35 -13.15 12.22
N GLU A 184 -4.30 -13.95 12.71
CA GLU A 184 -4.33 -14.35 14.12
C GLU A 184 -3.05 -15.09 14.53
N ILE A 185 -2.63 -16.11 13.77
CA ILE A 185 -1.38 -16.83 14.02
C ILE A 185 -0.19 -15.87 14.00
N GLU A 186 -0.10 -15.03 12.97
CA GLU A 186 0.99 -14.07 12.82
C GLU A 186 1.09 -13.15 14.05
N LEU A 187 -0.05 -12.62 14.52
CA LEU A 187 -0.08 -11.73 15.67
C LEU A 187 0.27 -12.44 16.98
N LEU A 188 -0.12 -13.71 17.15
CA LEU A 188 0.27 -14.51 18.33
C LEU A 188 1.77 -14.81 18.36
N GLU A 189 2.37 -15.05 17.19
CA GLU A 189 3.82 -15.28 17.06
C GLU A 189 4.63 -14.02 17.35
N GLU A 190 4.22 -12.87 16.81
CA GLU A 190 4.92 -11.59 16.96
C GLU A 190 4.64 -10.90 18.30
N PHE A 191 3.42 -11.01 18.83
CA PHE A 191 2.93 -10.28 20.00
C PHE A 191 2.35 -11.25 21.05
N ARG A 192 3.24 -11.98 21.75
CA ARG A 192 2.94 -13.02 22.75
C ARG A 192 1.93 -12.65 23.86
N GLN A 193 1.65 -11.37 24.07
CA GLN A 193 0.61 -10.86 24.96
C GLN A 193 -0.11 -9.70 24.27
N SER A 194 -1.07 -10.00 23.41
CA SER A 194 -1.79 -8.97 22.65
C SER A 194 -3.28 -9.02 22.96
N ASN A 195 -3.85 -7.84 23.25
CA ASN A 195 -5.26 -7.67 23.53
C ASN A 195 -6.01 -7.50 22.21
N PHE A 196 -6.23 -8.59 21.48
CA PHE A 196 -7.08 -8.59 20.29
C PHE A 196 -8.13 -9.71 20.33
N GLU A 197 -9.17 -9.55 19.51
CA GLU A 197 -10.22 -10.54 19.33
C GLU A 197 -10.62 -10.61 17.87
N VAL A 198 -10.76 -11.83 17.33
CA VAL A 198 -11.12 -12.08 15.93
C VAL A 198 -12.62 -12.32 15.83
N VAL A 199 -13.27 -11.59 14.94
CA VAL A 199 -14.71 -11.67 14.70
C VAL A 199 -14.95 -11.97 13.22
N VAL A 200 -15.35 -13.20 12.93
CA VAL A 200 -15.86 -13.55 11.60
C VAL A 200 -17.26 -12.94 11.44
N GLY A 201 -17.43 -12.13 10.40
CA GLY A 201 -18.69 -11.44 10.11
C GLY A 201 -18.64 -10.59 8.84
N ASP A 202 -19.80 -10.49 8.19
CA ASP A 202 -20.01 -9.61 7.05
C ASP A 202 -20.58 -8.27 7.54
N ILE A 203 -20.01 -7.14 7.10
CA ILE A 203 -20.48 -5.80 7.43
C ILE A 203 -21.91 -5.52 6.94
N ARG A 204 -22.40 -6.31 5.97
CA ARG A 204 -23.77 -6.25 5.44
C ARG A 204 -24.79 -6.86 6.39
N ASN A 205 -24.35 -7.68 7.35
CA ASN A 205 -25.25 -8.29 8.32
C ASN A 205 -25.48 -7.38 9.53
N MET A 206 -26.55 -6.58 9.47
CA MET A 206 -26.90 -5.61 10.52
C MET A 206 -26.99 -6.24 11.92
N GLU A 207 -27.65 -7.39 12.07
CA GLU A 207 -27.81 -8.04 13.38
C GLU A 207 -26.47 -8.48 13.98
N ARG A 208 -25.58 -9.05 13.17
CA ARG A 208 -24.24 -9.46 13.60
C ARG A 208 -23.37 -8.26 13.95
N MET A 209 -23.44 -7.18 13.17
CA MET A 209 -22.69 -5.95 13.44
C MET A 209 -23.21 -5.27 14.70
N GLU A 210 -24.53 -5.14 14.86
CA GLU A 210 -25.16 -4.58 16.06
C GLU A 210 -24.71 -5.31 17.34
N ARG A 211 -24.74 -6.65 17.36
CA ARG A 211 -24.22 -7.45 18.49
C ARG A 211 -22.74 -7.24 18.76
N THR A 212 -21.95 -7.06 17.70
CA THR A 212 -20.51 -6.77 17.82
C THR A 212 -20.29 -5.41 18.48
N PHE A 213 -21.03 -4.37 18.04
CA PHE A 213 -20.94 -3.04 18.63
C PHE A 213 -21.42 -3.02 20.09
N ASP A 214 -22.52 -3.70 20.41
CA ASP A 214 -23.04 -3.76 21.78
C ASP A 214 -22.08 -4.45 22.76
N TYR A 215 -21.50 -5.58 22.33
CA TYR A 215 -20.59 -6.35 23.16
C TYR A 215 -19.25 -5.64 23.36
N PHE A 216 -18.62 -5.14 22.29
CA PHE A 216 -17.28 -4.56 22.36
C PHE A 216 -17.25 -3.07 22.71
N LYS A 217 -18.31 -2.32 22.37
CA LYS A 217 -18.42 -0.87 22.57
C LYS A 217 -17.17 -0.11 22.09
N PRO A 218 -16.86 -0.16 20.77
CA PRO A 218 -15.63 0.42 20.24
C PRO A 218 -15.58 1.93 20.47
N ASP A 219 -14.40 2.44 20.86
CA ASP A 219 -14.13 3.88 20.92
C ASP A 219 -13.84 4.46 19.52
N ILE A 220 -13.19 3.66 18.68
CA ILE A 220 -12.67 4.06 17.37
C ILE A 220 -12.96 2.94 16.37
N VAL A 221 -13.37 3.32 15.16
CA VAL A 221 -13.54 2.40 14.03
C VAL A 221 -12.61 2.80 12.90
N TYR A 222 -11.79 1.86 12.42
CA TYR A 222 -11.09 1.96 11.14
C TYR A 222 -11.79 1.08 10.11
N HIS A 223 -12.47 1.71 9.15
CA HIS A 223 -13.28 1.02 8.16
C HIS A 223 -12.51 0.78 6.86
N ALA A 224 -11.90 -0.41 6.74
CA ALA A 224 -11.14 -0.85 5.57
C ALA A 224 -11.83 -1.97 4.75
N ALA A 225 -13.06 -2.36 5.10
CA ALA A 225 -13.83 -3.37 4.36
C ALA A 225 -14.46 -2.76 3.11
N ALA A 226 -14.12 -3.28 1.93
CA ALA A 226 -14.68 -2.89 0.64
C ALA A 226 -14.27 -3.86 -0.46
N TYR A 227 -15.05 -3.93 -1.54
CA TYR A 227 -14.60 -4.45 -2.82
C TYR A 227 -13.88 -3.36 -3.62
N LYS A 228 -12.69 -3.69 -4.15
CA LYS A 228 -11.78 -2.73 -4.80
C LYS A 228 -11.46 -3.03 -6.27
N HIS A 229 -11.83 -4.19 -6.78
CA HIS A 229 -11.41 -4.62 -8.12
C HIS A 229 -12.31 -3.98 -9.18
N VAL A 230 -11.83 -2.93 -9.86
CA VAL A 230 -12.58 -2.17 -10.87
C VAL A 230 -13.29 -3.08 -11.89
N PRO A 231 -12.61 -3.99 -12.62
CA PRO A 231 -13.30 -4.79 -13.63
C PRO A 231 -14.37 -5.72 -13.05
N LEU A 232 -14.15 -6.22 -11.83
CA LEU A 232 -15.11 -7.11 -11.18
C LEU A 232 -16.36 -6.33 -10.75
N MET A 233 -16.18 -5.10 -10.26
CA MET A 233 -17.30 -4.24 -9.82
C MET A 233 -18.03 -3.58 -10.98
N GLU A 234 -17.37 -3.34 -12.12
CA GLU A 234 -18.07 -2.98 -13.37
C GLU A 234 -19.06 -4.07 -13.78
N ASN A 235 -18.67 -5.34 -13.64
CA ASN A 235 -19.54 -6.48 -13.97
C ASN A 235 -20.55 -6.81 -12.88
N ASN A 236 -20.35 -6.32 -11.64
CA ASN A 236 -21.22 -6.58 -10.50
C ASN A 236 -21.57 -5.29 -9.73
N PRO A 237 -22.27 -4.32 -10.35
CA PRO A 237 -22.68 -3.09 -9.66
C PRO A 237 -23.54 -3.30 -8.42
N SER A 238 -24.44 -4.29 -8.43
CA SER A 238 -25.25 -4.66 -7.27
C SER A 238 -24.39 -5.00 -6.05
N GLU A 239 -23.35 -5.82 -6.22
CA GLU A 239 -22.43 -6.17 -5.12
C GLU A 239 -21.56 -4.98 -4.68
N ALA A 240 -21.21 -4.08 -5.62
CA ALA A 240 -20.48 -2.87 -5.29
C ALA A 240 -21.31 -1.96 -4.37
N ILE A 241 -22.60 -1.76 -4.63
CA ILE A 241 -23.46 -0.96 -3.76
C ILE A 241 -23.72 -1.67 -2.42
N HIS A 242 -24.01 -2.96 -2.42
CA HIS A 242 -24.35 -3.70 -1.20
C HIS A 242 -23.16 -3.75 -0.23
N THR A 243 -21.94 -3.95 -0.74
CA THR A 243 -20.76 -4.00 0.14
C THR A 243 -20.22 -2.61 0.45
N ASN A 244 -19.97 -1.77 -0.57
CA ASN A 244 -19.26 -0.52 -0.34
C ASN A 244 -20.18 0.59 0.17
N VAL A 245 -21.48 0.59 -0.17
CA VAL A 245 -22.44 1.62 0.25
C VAL A 245 -23.22 1.16 1.47
N GLU A 246 -24.03 0.09 1.35
CA GLU A 246 -24.86 -0.40 2.46
C GLU A 246 -24.00 -0.91 3.63
N GLY A 247 -22.96 -1.69 3.34
CA GLY A 247 -22.00 -2.11 4.37
C GLY A 247 -21.35 -0.93 5.10
N THR A 248 -20.97 0.14 4.40
CA THR A 248 -20.46 1.36 5.06
C THR A 248 -21.56 2.03 5.90
N LYS A 249 -22.78 2.14 5.36
CA LYS A 249 -23.93 2.73 6.05
C LYS A 249 -24.19 2.05 7.39
N ILE A 250 -24.22 0.72 7.42
CA ILE A 250 -24.42 -0.09 8.63
C ILE A 250 -23.37 0.25 9.70
N ILE A 251 -22.08 0.20 9.37
CA ILE A 251 -21.02 0.44 10.36
C ILE A 251 -21.02 1.91 10.81
N ALA A 252 -21.32 2.85 9.91
CA ALA A 252 -21.41 4.27 10.23
C ALA A 252 -22.60 4.58 11.16
N ASP A 253 -23.77 4.00 10.91
CA ASP A 253 -24.97 4.17 11.71
C ASP A 253 -24.80 3.56 13.10
N LEU A 254 -24.20 2.37 13.18
CA LEU A 254 -23.83 1.74 14.45
C LEU A 254 -22.81 2.57 15.22
N SER A 255 -21.87 3.21 14.53
CA SER A 255 -20.90 4.10 15.15
C SER A 255 -21.57 5.28 15.84
N LEU A 256 -22.58 5.88 15.21
CA LEU A 256 -23.41 6.92 15.82
C LEU A 256 -24.24 6.39 16.99
N LYS A 257 -24.90 5.25 16.81
CA LYS A 257 -25.80 4.64 17.81
C LYS A 257 -25.05 4.31 19.10
N TYR A 258 -23.85 3.76 18.99
CA TYR A 258 -23.03 3.32 20.13
C TYR A 258 -22.02 4.37 20.61
N GLY A 259 -22.03 5.58 20.05
CA GLY A 259 -21.20 6.69 20.53
C GLY A 259 -19.71 6.50 20.26
N VAL A 260 -19.35 5.87 19.14
CA VAL A 260 -17.97 5.82 18.65
C VAL A 260 -17.45 7.26 18.51
N LYS A 261 -16.25 7.54 19.04
CA LYS A 261 -15.68 8.89 19.04
C LYS A 261 -15.15 9.28 17.67
N LYS A 262 -14.49 8.35 16.98
CA LYS A 262 -13.91 8.55 15.64
C LYS A 262 -14.17 7.37 14.73
N PHE A 263 -14.67 7.66 13.54
CA PHE A 263 -14.83 6.73 12.44
C PHE A 263 -13.88 7.15 11.32
N VAL A 264 -12.89 6.32 11.00
CA VAL A 264 -11.90 6.58 9.95
C VAL A 264 -12.18 5.68 8.76
N MET A 265 -12.68 6.24 7.66
CA MET A 265 -12.97 5.53 6.43
C MET A 265 -11.77 5.51 5.49
N ILE A 266 -11.42 4.31 5.02
CA ILE A 266 -10.43 4.16 3.96
C ILE A 266 -11.12 4.31 2.60
N SER A 267 -10.72 5.33 1.86
CA SER A 267 -11.15 5.63 0.50
C SER A 267 -9.97 5.55 -0.47
N THR A 268 -10.17 6.00 -1.71
CA THR A 268 -9.24 5.83 -2.83
C THR A 268 -9.25 7.05 -3.73
N ASP A 269 -8.13 7.27 -4.43
CA ASP A 269 -8.04 8.20 -5.56
C ASP A 269 -9.16 8.04 -6.61
N LYS A 270 -9.62 6.81 -6.83
CA LYS A 270 -10.69 6.47 -7.80
C LYS A 270 -12.07 7.03 -7.42
N ALA A 271 -12.26 7.52 -6.19
CA ALA A 271 -13.47 8.23 -5.78
C ALA A 271 -13.50 9.69 -6.27
N VAL A 272 -12.36 10.23 -6.74
CA VAL A 272 -12.27 11.58 -7.32
C VAL A 272 -12.65 11.51 -8.80
N ARG A 273 -13.76 12.19 -9.18
CA ARG A 273 -14.33 12.17 -10.53
C ARG A 273 -14.35 10.73 -11.07
N PRO A 274 -15.12 9.84 -10.41
CA PRO A 274 -15.02 8.41 -10.66
C PRO A 274 -15.35 8.10 -12.12
N THR A 275 -14.67 7.10 -12.68
CA THR A 275 -14.98 6.57 -14.03
C THR A 275 -15.47 5.13 -14.00
N SER A 276 -15.63 4.59 -12.80
CA SER A 276 -16.04 3.21 -12.58
C SER A 276 -17.04 3.11 -11.44
N VAL A 277 -17.84 2.05 -11.46
CA VAL A 277 -18.77 1.64 -10.42
C VAL A 277 -18.07 1.49 -9.07
N MET A 278 -16.86 0.91 -9.06
CA MET A 278 -16.06 0.79 -7.83
C MET A 278 -15.75 2.18 -7.24
N GLY A 279 -15.21 3.08 -8.06
CA GLY A 279 -14.90 4.45 -7.63
C GLY A 279 -16.13 5.21 -7.16
N ALA A 280 -17.23 5.12 -7.91
CA ALA A 280 -18.50 5.77 -7.60
C ALA A 280 -19.11 5.23 -6.31
N SER A 281 -19.09 3.92 -6.05
CA SER A 281 -19.57 3.34 -4.80
C SER A 281 -18.80 3.85 -3.57
N LYS A 282 -17.48 4.02 -3.68
CA LYS A 282 -16.67 4.64 -2.62
C LYS A 282 -16.98 6.12 -2.45
N ARG A 283 -17.21 6.85 -3.54
CA ARG A 283 -17.64 8.26 -3.48
C ARG A 283 -18.99 8.43 -2.79
N ILE A 284 -19.95 7.56 -3.05
CA ILE A 284 -21.26 7.54 -2.38
C ILE A 284 -21.10 7.26 -0.88
N ALA A 285 -20.25 6.30 -0.51
CA ALA A 285 -19.93 6.03 0.90
C ALA A 285 -19.28 7.24 1.62
N GLU A 286 -18.45 8.02 0.93
CA GLU A 286 -17.92 9.29 1.46
C GLU A 286 -19.01 10.32 1.67
N ILE A 287 -19.92 10.49 0.70
CA ILE A 287 -21.05 11.41 0.84
C ILE A 287 -21.88 11.04 2.07
N TYR A 288 -22.16 9.74 2.27
CA TYR A 288 -22.92 9.28 3.43
C TYR A 288 -22.25 9.63 4.75
N THR A 289 -21.02 9.15 4.95
CA THR A 289 -20.27 9.34 6.19
C THR A 289 -20.01 10.82 6.49
N HIS A 290 -19.75 11.62 5.46
CA HIS A 290 -19.60 13.07 5.61
C HIS A 290 -20.92 13.74 6.03
N SER A 291 -22.06 13.29 5.50
CA SER A 291 -23.38 13.82 5.85
C SER A 291 -23.74 13.57 7.32
N LEU A 292 -23.33 12.42 7.87
CA LEU A 292 -23.52 12.04 9.27
C LEU A 292 -22.72 12.91 10.24
N ASN A 293 -21.60 13.50 9.79
CA ASN A 293 -20.74 14.33 10.64
C ASN A 293 -21.50 15.54 11.23
N LYS A 294 -22.55 16.02 10.54
CA LYS A 294 -23.40 17.14 11.00
C LYS A 294 -24.10 16.86 12.33
N LEU A 295 -24.25 15.60 12.73
CA LEU A 295 -24.87 15.20 13.99
C LEU A 295 -23.95 15.42 15.20
N ASN A 296 -22.65 15.70 14.99
CA ASN A 296 -21.66 16.00 16.03
C ASN A 296 -21.53 14.96 17.16
N LYS A 297 -21.96 13.70 16.93
CA LYS A 297 -21.82 12.59 17.90
C LYS A 297 -20.56 11.74 17.66
N THR A 298 -20.29 11.46 16.38
CA THR A 298 -19.12 10.72 15.92
C THR A 298 -18.37 11.59 14.92
N LYS A 299 -17.04 11.67 15.05
CA LYS A 299 -16.19 12.38 14.10
C LYS A 299 -15.92 11.47 12.92
N PHE A 300 -16.49 11.77 11.75
CA PHE A 300 -16.26 11.02 10.53
C PHE A 300 -15.08 11.59 9.76
N ILE A 301 -14.05 10.78 9.57
CA ILE A 301 -12.80 11.15 8.93
C ILE A 301 -12.63 10.23 7.72
N THR A 302 -12.32 10.79 6.56
CA THR A 302 -12.04 10.00 5.35
C THR A 302 -10.59 10.19 4.94
N THR A 303 -9.94 9.13 4.48
CA THR A 303 -8.59 9.20 3.91
C THR A 303 -8.60 8.72 2.45
N ARG A 304 -8.08 9.50 1.52
CA ARG A 304 -7.89 9.15 0.10
C ARG A 304 -6.40 9.00 -0.20
N PHE A 305 -6.06 7.88 -0.80
CA PHE A 305 -4.73 7.63 -1.36
C PHE A 305 -4.81 6.69 -2.56
N GLY A 306 -3.73 6.64 -3.32
CA GLY A 306 -3.66 5.84 -4.54
C GLY A 306 -3.25 4.39 -4.30
N ASN A 307 -2.60 3.78 -5.29
CA ASN A 307 -2.24 2.38 -5.22
C ASN A 307 -1.24 2.10 -4.10
N VAL A 308 -1.37 0.92 -3.50
CA VAL A 308 -0.47 0.44 -2.46
C VAL A 308 0.27 -0.79 -2.94
N LEU A 309 1.61 -0.74 -2.80
CA LEU A 309 2.54 -1.74 -3.29
C LEU A 309 2.32 -3.11 -2.65
N GLY A 310 2.37 -4.15 -3.48
CA GLY A 310 2.22 -5.54 -3.02
C GLY A 310 0.85 -5.91 -2.47
N SER A 311 -0.16 -5.03 -2.58
CA SER A 311 -1.51 -5.34 -2.09
C SER A 311 -2.15 -6.50 -2.85
N ASN A 312 -3.04 -7.24 -2.18
CA ASN A 312 -3.69 -8.44 -2.73
C ASN A 312 -4.36 -8.14 -4.07
N GLY A 313 -4.12 -8.99 -5.07
CA GLY A 313 -4.68 -8.85 -6.42
C GLY A 313 -4.20 -7.63 -7.22
N SER A 314 -3.12 -6.96 -6.80
CA SER A 314 -2.55 -5.82 -7.54
C SER A 314 -1.60 -6.26 -8.67
N VAL A 315 -1.12 -5.29 -9.44
CA VAL A 315 -0.28 -5.50 -10.64
C VAL A 315 1.06 -6.16 -10.33
N ILE A 316 1.69 -5.86 -9.18
CA ILE A 316 3.01 -6.42 -8.83
C ILE A 316 2.93 -7.94 -8.58
N PRO A 317 2.04 -8.45 -7.72
CA PRO A 317 1.84 -9.90 -7.59
C PRO A 317 1.46 -10.59 -8.90
N LEU A 318 0.68 -9.93 -9.77
CA LEU A 318 0.34 -10.45 -11.09
C LEU A 318 1.59 -10.60 -11.97
N PHE A 319 2.45 -9.58 -12.03
CA PHE A 319 3.68 -9.61 -12.80
C PHE A 319 4.65 -10.67 -12.28
N TYR A 320 4.78 -10.85 -10.95
CA TYR A 320 5.57 -11.95 -10.39
C TYR A 320 5.06 -13.31 -10.89
N LYS A 321 3.74 -13.56 -10.80
CA LYS A 321 3.15 -14.82 -11.31
C LYS A 321 3.35 -15.01 -12.81
N GLN A 322 3.26 -13.94 -13.59
CA GLN A 322 3.50 -13.99 -15.05
C GLN A 322 4.96 -14.31 -15.34
N ILE A 323 5.90 -13.66 -14.64
CA ILE A 323 7.33 -13.91 -14.77
C ILE A 323 7.67 -15.35 -14.39
N GLU A 324 7.15 -15.86 -13.26
CA GLU A 324 7.36 -17.24 -12.81
C GLU A 324 6.86 -18.29 -13.82
N ARG A 325 5.84 -17.94 -14.62
CA ARG A 325 5.28 -18.80 -15.67
C ARG A 325 5.99 -18.65 -17.03
N GLY A 326 7.02 -17.82 -17.13
CA GLY A 326 7.76 -17.56 -18.38
C GLY A 326 7.19 -16.41 -19.24
N GLY A 327 6.26 -15.62 -18.71
CA GLY A 327 5.61 -14.53 -19.42
C GLY A 327 4.50 -14.98 -20.37
N PRO A 328 4.01 -14.09 -21.25
CA PRO A 328 4.32 -12.65 -21.31
C PRO A 328 3.76 -11.88 -20.10
N ILE A 329 4.33 -10.71 -19.82
CA ILE A 329 3.69 -9.73 -18.94
C ILE A 329 2.60 -9.00 -19.73
N THR A 330 1.41 -8.87 -19.16
CA THR A 330 0.28 -8.16 -19.78
C THR A 330 0.11 -6.77 -19.17
N ILE A 331 0.13 -5.74 -20.01
CA ILE A 331 -0.09 -4.35 -19.61
C ILE A 331 -1.27 -3.81 -20.40
N THR A 332 -2.14 -3.03 -19.78
CA THR A 332 -3.34 -2.53 -20.45
C THR A 332 -3.01 -1.49 -21.52
N ASP A 333 -2.18 -0.50 -21.19
CA ASP A 333 -1.76 0.56 -22.12
C ASP A 333 -0.28 0.93 -21.91
N PRO A 334 0.50 1.23 -22.97
CA PRO A 334 1.91 1.64 -22.86
C PRO A 334 2.14 2.93 -22.05
N ASN A 335 1.16 3.82 -21.99
CA ASN A 335 1.25 5.12 -21.33
C ASN A 335 0.67 5.12 -19.92
N ILE A 336 0.10 4.00 -19.45
CA ILE A 336 -0.58 3.95 -18.16
C ILE A 336 0.40 4.21 -17.00
N THR A 337 0.03 5.15 -16.12
CA THR A 337 0.79 5.48 -14.91
C THR A 337 -0.05 5.29 -13.65
N ARG A 338 0.61 4.96 -12.54
CA ARG A 338 -0.04 4.90 -11.22
C ARG A 338 0.85 5.51 -10.16
N TYR A 339 0.22 6.08 -9.14
CA TYR A 339 0.87 6.52 -7.92
C TYR A 339 0.96 5.36 -6.93
N PHE A 340 2.12 5.17 -6.29
CA PHE A 340 2.37 4.00 -5.45
C PHE A 340 2.98 4.36 -4.11
N MET A 341 2.34 3.96 -3.02
CA MET A 341 2.92 3.99 -1.67
C MET A 341 3.09 2.60 -1.08
N THR A 342 3.91 2.46 -0.04
CA THR A 342 4.00 1.17 0.66
C THR A 342 2.81 0.97 1.61
N ILE A 343 2.45 -0.29 1.90
CA ILE A 343 1.37 -0.61 2.86
C ILE A 343 1.62 0.03 4.24
N PRO A 344 2.82 -0.11 4.85
CA PRO A 344 3.10 0.50 6.15
C PRO A 344 3.01 2.03 6.13
N GLU A 345 3.47 2.65 5.04
CA GLU A 345 3.40 4.09 4.84
C GLU A 345 1.94 4.59 4.77
N ALA A 346 1.10 3.91 3.98
CA ALA A 346 -0.33 4.24 3.86
C ALA A 346 -1.01 4.19 5.23
N CYS A 347 -0.83 3.08 5.94
CA CYS A 347 -1.48 2.86 7.23
C CYS A 347 -0.96 3.83 8.30
N SER A 348 0.32 4.20 8.23
CA SER A 348 0.90 5.22 9.11
C SER A 348 0.21 6.58 8.93
N LEU A 349 0.02 7.02 7.68
CA LEU A 349 -0.69 8.25 7.38
C LEU A 349 -2.18 8.17 7.73
N VAL A 350 -2.81 6.99 7.61
CA VAL A 350 -4.19 6.76 8.09
C VAL A 350 -4.30 6.95 9.60
N LEU A 351 -3.37 6.40 10.38
CA LEU A 351 -3.38 6.57 11.83
C LEU A 351 -3.19 8.04 12.22
N ASP A 352 -2.30 8.75 11.53
CA ASP A 352 -2.03 10.18 11.75
C ASP A 352 -3.24 11.06 11.37
N ALA A 353 -3.82 10.83 10.20
CA ALA A 353 -5.08 11.47 9.78
C ALA A 353 -6.22 11.22 10.77
N GLY A 354 -6.32 9.98 11.27
CA GLY A 354 -7.23 9.61 12.33
C GLY A 354 -6.98 10.40 13.62
N ALA A 355 -5.71 10.53 14.03
CA ALA A 355 -5.28 11.28 15.21
C ALA A 355 -5.66 12.77 15.13
N MET A 356 -5.39 13.41 13.99
CA MET A 356 -5.58 14.84 13.81
C MET A 356 -7.00 15.27 13.43
N GLY A 357 -7.79 14.38 12.83
CA GLY A 357 -9.13 14.70 12.34
C GLY A 357 -10.11 15.07 13.45
N ASN A 358 -10.88 16.12 13.19
CA ASN A 358 -11.91 16.65 14.08
C ASN A 358 -13.35 16.33 13.62
N GLY A 359 -13.50 15.67 12.48
CA GLY A 359 -14.76 15.29 11.87
C GLY A 359 -15.07 16.15 10.65
N GLY A 360 -15.46 15.48 9.56
CA GLY A 360 -15.84 16.10 8.29
C GLY A 360 -14.68 16.23 7.29
N GLU A 361 -13.43 16.03 7.72
CA GLU A 361 -12.28 16.14 6.83
C GLU A 361 -12.17 14.95 5.89
N ILE A 362 -11.81 15.25 4.63
CA ILE A 362 -11.28 14.27 3.69
C ILE A 362 -9.79 14.53 3.56
N PHE A 363 -8.98 13.70 4.21
CA PHE A 363 -7.54 13.74 4.13
C PHE A 363 -7.04 13.11 2.83
N ILE A 364 -6.09 13.76 2.20
CA ILE A 364 -5.45 13.36 0.96
C ILE A 364 -3.96 13.18 1.24
N PHE A 365 -3.41 12.04 0.82
CA PHE A 365 -1.99 11.77 1.00
C PHE A 365 -1.19 12.17 -0.24
N ASP A 366 -0.03 12.76 0.01
CA ASP A 366 0.97 12.97 -1.03
C ASP A 366 1.54 11.61 -1.47
N MET A 367 1.32 11.29 -2.74
CA MET A 367 1.74 10.03 -3.34
C MET A 367 3.07 10.15 -4.11
N GLY A 368 3.75 11.29 -4.05
CA GLY A 368 4.97 11.52 -4.80
C GLY A 368 4.75 11.42 -6.32
N ARG A 369 5.75 10.89 -7.02
CA ARG A 369 5.73 10.82 -8.49
C ARG A 369 4.94 9.60 -9.00
N SER A 370 4.24 9.79 -10.11
CA SER A 370 3.59 8.68 -10.82
C SER A 370 4.63 7.81 -11.52
N VAL A 371 4.33 6.51 -11.63
CA VAL A 371 5.23 5.50 -12.21
C VAL A 371 4.54 4.86 -13.42
N LYS A 372 5.23 4.81 -14.55
CA LYS A 372 4.77 4.06 -15.73
C LYS A 372 4.79 2.56 -15.44
N ILE A 373 3.67 1.90 -15.70
CA ILE A 373 3.55 0.45 -15.44
C ILE A 373 4.47 -0.37 -16.35
N VAL A 374 4.76 0.11 -17.56
CA VAL A 374 5.75 -0.52 -18.45
C VAL A 374 7.17 -0.48 -17.87
N ASP A 375 7.55 0.61 -17.22
CA ASP A 375 8.89 0.72 -16.62
C ASP A 375 9.00 -0.09 -15.35
N LEU A 376 7.91 -0.19 -14.58
CA LEU A 376 7.79 -1.14 -13.47
C LEU A 376 7.99 -2.58 -13.95
N ALA A 377 7.31 -3.00 -15.02
CA ALA A 377 7.44 -4.34 -15.60
C ALA A 377 8.87 -4.64 -16.05
N LYS A 378 9.52 -3.72 -16.77
CA LYS A 378 10.93 -3.84 -17.20
C LYS A 378 11.86 -4.08 -16.02
N LYS A 379 11.73 -3.27 -14.95
CA LYS A 379 12.54 -3.42 -13.73
C LYS A 379 12.29 -4.78 -13.07
N MET A 380 11.04 -5.25 -13.00
CA MET A 380 10.72 -6.55 -12.41
C MET A 380 11.31 -7.74 -13.20
N ILE A 381 11.31 -7.67 -14.54
CA ILE A 381 11.95 -8.67 -15.41
C ILE A 381 13.46 -8.73 -15.11
N GLN A 382 14.13 -7.58 -15.07
CA GLN A 382 15.57 -7.49 -14.79
C GLN A 382 15.92 -7.98 -13.38
N LEU A 383 15.14 -7.60 -12.37
CA LEU A 383 15.31 -8.08 -10.99
C LEU A 383 15.15 -9.61 -10.84
N SER A 384 14.37 -10.20 -11.73
CA SER A 384 14.20 -11.65 -11.82
C SER A 384 15.38 -12.34 -12.52
N GLY A 385 16.33 -11.57 -13.05
CA GLY A 385 17.49 -12.07 -13.79
C GLY A 385 17.15 -12.51 -15.21
N LEU A 386 16.09 -11.94 -15.78
CA LEU A 386 15.58 -12.25 -17.11
C LEU A 386 15.74 -11.04 -18.03
N THR A 387 15.72 -11.28 -19.34
CA THR A 387 15.95 -10.28 -20.38
C THR A 387 14.66 -10.04 -21.15
N LEU A 388 14.20 -8.79 -21.19
CA LEU A 388 13.05 -8.38 -22.01
C LEU A 388 13.33 -8.65 -23.50
N GLY A 389 12.35 -9.19 -24.22
CA GLY A 389 12.45 -9.49 -25.65
C GLY A 389 13.12 -10.83 -25.97
N LYS A 390 13.88 -11.41 -25.03
CA LYS A 390 14.48 -12.73 -25.15
C LYS A 390 13.80 -13.77 -24.26
N ASP A 391 13.75 -13.50 -22.96
CA ASP A 391 13.22 -14.46 -21.97
C ASP A 391 11.74 -14.17 -21.66
N ILE A 392 11.33 -12.90 -21.67
CA ILE A 392 9.96 -12.46 -21.42
C ILE A 392 9.55 -11.39 -22.42
N GLN A 393 8.32 -11.46 -22.92
CA GLN A 393 7.69 -10.42 -23.73
C GLN A 393 6.73 -9.56 -22.89
N ILE A 394 6.48 -8.32 -23.33
CA ILE A 394 5.40 -7.47 -22.82
C ILE A 394 4.34 -7.38 -23.93
N ILE A 395 3.09 -7.66 -23.60
CA ILE A 395 1.95 -7.56 -24.51
C ILE A 395 0.96 -6.51 -23.98
N PHE A 396 0.48 -5.65 -24.88
CA PHE A 396 -0.55 -4.67 -24.57
C PHE A 396 -1.94 -5.25 -24.83
N THR A 397 -2.81 -5.21 -23.83
CA THR A 397 -4.14 -5.86 -23.87
C THR A 397 -5.30 -4.89 -24.05
N GLY A 398 -5.05 -3.58 -24.09
CA GLY A 398 -6.07 -2.54 -24.08
C GLY A 398 -6.55 -2.19 -22.66
N LEU A 399 -7.12 -0.99 -22.53
CA LEU A 399 -7.75 -0.53 -21.31
C LEU A 399 -9.02 -1.34 -21.01
N ARG A 400 -9.25 -1.61 -19.72
CA ARG A 400 -10.44 -2.34 -19.26
C ARG A 400 -11.59 -1.37 -18.98
N PRO A 401 -12.84 -1.87 -18.92
CA PRO A 401 -13.97 -1.06 -18.47
C PRO A 401 -13.73 -0.38 -17.12
N GLY A 402 -14.07 0.89 -17.06
CA GLY A 402 -13.90 1.77 -15.91
C GLY A 402 -12.47 2.23 -15.63
N GLU A 403 -11.46 1.71 -16.34
CA GLU A 403 -10.06 1.98 -16.07
C GLU A 403 -9.58 3.32 -16.66
N LYS A 404 -8.93 4.13 -15.82
CA LYS A 404 -8.28 5.38 -16.24
C LYS A 404 -6.88 5.14 -16.79
N LEU A 405 -6.49 5.92 -17.79
CA LEU A 405 -5.10 5.96 -18.24
C LEU A 405 -4.20 6.64 -17.18
N TYR A 406 -4.69 7.73 -16.61
CA TYR A 406 -4.05 8.49 -15.53
C TYR A 406 -5.03 8.66 -14.38
N GLU A 407 -4.59 8.36 -13.15
CA GLU A 407 -5.37 8.68 -11.96
C GLU A 407 -5.24 10.18 -11.64
N GLU A 408 -6.25 10.72 -10.97
CA GLU A 408 -6.27 12.14 -10.60
C GLU A 408 -5.15 12.46 -9.61
N LEU A 409 -4.50 13.60 -9.81
CA LEU A 409 -3.59 14.14 -8.82
C LEU A 409 -4.42 14.61 -7.62
N LEU A 410 -4.25 13.97 -6.47
CA LEU A 410 -5.06 14.27 -5.30
C LEU A 410 -4.65 15.58 -4.61
N ASN A 411 -3.37 15.95 -4.68
CA ASN A 411 -2.78 17.03 -3.87
C ASN A 411 -2.69 18.38 -4.60
N ASP A 412 -3.67 18.67 -5.45
CA ASP A 412 -3.73 19.97 -6.11
C ASP A 412 -3.93 21.10 -5.08
N LYS A 413 -3.01 22.07 -5.07
CA LYS A 413 -2.95 23.14 -4.07
C LYS A 413 -4.17 24.07 -4.12
N GLU A 414 -4.83 24.17 -5.27
CA GLU A 414 -6.03 24.99 -5.42
C GLU A 414 -7.20 24.45 -4.60
N ASN A 415 -7.28 23.12 -4.49
CA ASN A 415 -8.41 22.39 -3.90
C ASN A 415 -8.09 21.75 -2.54
N THR A 416 -6.93 22.06 -1.96
CA THR A 416 -6.49 21.47 -0.70
C THR A 416 -6.04 22.51 0.32
N ILE A 417 -6.03 22.11 1.59
CA ILE A 417 -5.58 22.87 2.75
C ILE A 417 -4.44 22.08 3.40
N PRO A 418 -3.27 22.68 3.68
CA PRO A 418 -2.17 21.97 4.33
C PRO A 418 -2.52 21.58 5.77
N THR A 419 -1.87 20.53 6.27
CA THR A 419 -1.94 20.12 7.68
C THR A 419 -0.57 20.31 8.37
N HIS A 420 -0.46 19.91 9.63
CA HIS A 420 0.83 19.88 10.33
C HIS A 420 1.79 18.81 9.75
N HIS A 421 1.25 17.79 9.06
CA HIS A 421 2.05 16.77 8.42
C HIS A 421 2.23 17.10 6.92
N PRO A 422 3.46 17.21 6.40
CA PRO A 422 3.71 17.72 5.05
C PRO A 422 3.15 16.82 3.93
N ARG A 423 2.93 15.53 4.21
CA ARG A 423 2.32 14.58 3.26
C ARG A 423 0.81 14.38 3.43
N ILE A 424 0.16 15.16 4.30
CA ILE A 424 -1.29 15.07 4.52
C ILE A 424 -1.89 16.45 4.25
N MET A 425 -2.91 16.48 3.39
CA MET A 425 -3.70 17.67 3.08
C MET A 425 -5.17 17.39 3.32
N ILE A 426 -5.99 18.43 3.49
CA ILE A 426 -7.44 18.33 3.61
C ILE A 426 -8.07 18.83 2.31
N ALA A 427 -8.99 18.07 1.73
CA ALA A 427 -9.75 18.49 0.55
C ALA A 427 -10.75 19.60 0.92
N LYS A 428 -10.86 20.63 0.09
CA LYS A 428 -11.93 21.62 0.17
C LYS A 428 -13.22 20.98 -0.35
N ASN A 429 -14.17 20.68 0.53
CA ASN A 429 -15.40 19.97 0.18
C ASN A 429 -16.57 20.93 -0.06
N GLN A 430 -17.51 20.49 -0.90
CA GLN A 430 -18.84 21.08 -1.00
C GLN A 430 -19.77 20.46 0.06
N GLU A 431 -20.66 21.28 0.62
CA GLU A 431 -21.62 20.82 1.61
C GLU A 431 -22.70 19.94 0.99
N THR A 432 -22.98 18.79 1.60
CA THR A 432 -24.15 17.95 1.28
C THR A 432 -25.10 17.92 2.48
N THR A 433 -26.42 17.96 2.26
CA THR A 433 -27.42 17.84 3.33
C THR A 433 -27.62 16.38 3.75
N LEU A 434 -27.85 16.14 5.04
CA LEU A 434 -28.04 14.78 5.58
C LEU A 434 -29.29 14.10 5.00
N GLU A 435 -30.41 14.82 4.96
CA GLU A 435 -31.69 14.29 4.46
C GLU A 435 -31.59 13.88 2.99
N GLY A 436 -30.98 14.72 2.15
CA GLY A 436 -30.77 14.43 0.73
C GLY A 436 -29.83 13.24 0.52
N ALA A 437 -28.77 13.12 1.32
CA ALA A 437 -27.84 12.00 1.24
C ALA A 437 -28.50 10.68 1.67
N SER A 438 -29.17 10.65 2.84
CA SER A 438 -29.79 9.42 3.35
C SER A 438 -30.85 8.89 2.39
N LYS A 439 -31.80 9.74 1.97
CA LYS A 439 -32.88 9.34 1.06
C LYS A 439 -32.33 8.72 -0.23
N ASN A 440 -31.39 9.40 -0.88
CA ASN A 440 -30.80 8.91 -2.12
C ASN A 440 -30.07 7.57 -1.96
N ILE A 441 -29.40 7.38 -0.82
CA ILE A 441 -28.67 6.14 -0.54
C ILE A 441 -29.63 5.00 -0.23
N ASP A 442 -30.68 5.25 0.55
CA ASP A 442 -31.70 4.26 0.85
C ASP A 442 -32.40 3.80 -0.45
N GLU A 443 -32.77 4.75 -1.33
CA GLU A 443 -33.29 4.46 -2.68
C GLU A 443 -32.31 3.65 -3.54
N LEU A 444 -31.00 3.96 -3.48
CA LEU A 444 -29.99 3.19 -4.21
C LEU A 444 -29.87 1.76 -3.69
N ILE A 445 -29.91 1.57 -2.37
CA ILE A 445 -29.81 0.26 -1.72
C ILE A 445 -31.02 -0.61 -2.07
N GLU A 446 -32.22 -0.03 -2.12
CA GLU A 446 -33.44 -0.76 -2.51
C GLU A 446 -33.35 -1.35 -3.93
N LEU A 447 -32.60 -0.72 -4.85
CA LEU A 447 -32.36 -1.26 -6.19
C LEU A 447 -31.54 -2.55 -6.19
N PHE A 448 -30.84 -2.90 -5.11
CA PHE A 448 -30.13 -4.17 -4.99
C PHE A 448 -31.07 -5.37 -5.20
N GLY A 449 -32.29 -5.32 -4.66
CA GLY A 449 -33.25 -6.42 -4.78
C GLY A 449 -33.70 -6.70 -6.22
N LEU A 450 -33.68 -5.68 -7.08
CA LEU A 450 -34.05 -5.79 -8.49
C LEU A 450 -32.94 -6.40 -9.36
N GLN A 451 -31.69 -6.35 -8.89
CA GLN A 451 -30.50 -6.78 -9.63
C GLN A 451 -30.39 -6.16 -11.04
N ASP A 452 -30.91 -4.93 -11.19
CA ASP A 452 -30.86 -4.16 -12.43
C ASP A 452 -29.67 -3.20 -12.40
N ASN A 453 -28.57 -3.65 -13.00
CA ASN A 453 -27.32 -2.90 -13.06
C ASN A 453 -27.46 -1.54 -13.77
N VAL A 454 -28.33 -1.42 -14.77
CA VAL A 454 -28.51 -0.17 -15.52
C VAL A 454 -29.18 0.87 -14.64
N ASN A 455 -30.25 0.48 -13.93
CA ASN A 455 -30.93 1.37 -12.99
C ASN A 455 -30.06 1.71 -11.78
N ILE A 456 -29.29 0.75 -11.26
CA ILE A 456 -28.32 0.99 -10.18
C ILE A 456 -27.31 2.06 -10.62
N VAL A 457 -26.67 1.90 -11.78
CA VAL A 457 -25.66 2.84 -12.24
C VAL A 457 -26.25 4.21 -12.60
N ARG A 458 -27.47 4.26 -13.16
CA ARG A 458 -28.21 5.51 -13.36
C ARG A 458 -28.40 6.26 -12.05
N LYS A 459 -28.87 5.58 -11.00
CA LYS A 459 -29.03 6.18 -9.67
C LYS A 459 -27.69 6.61 -9.07
N MET A 460 -26.62 5.83 -9.27
CA MET A 460 -25.27 6.25 -8.83
C MET A 460 -24.83 7.57 -9.49
N LYS A 461 -25.14 7.78 -10.76
CA LYS A 461 -24.84 9.03 -11.50
C LYS A 461 -25.68 10.21 -11.03
N GLU A 462 -26.95 9.98 -10.67
CA GLU A 462 -27.77 11.02 -10.03
C GLU A 462 -27.17 11.49 -8.69
N ILE A 463 -26.62 10.56 -7.91
CA ILE A 463 -26.00 10.86 -6.60
C ILE A 463 -24.62 11.50 -6.76
N VAL A 464 -23.88 11.09 -7.78
CA VAL A 464 -22.52 11.56 -8.08
C VAL A 464 -22.50 12.12 -9.51
N PRO A 465 -22.90 13.38 -9.72
CA PRO A 465 -22.96 13.99 -11.05
C PRO A 465 -21.60 14.02 -11.76
N GLU A 466 -20.49 13.99 -11.01
CA GLU A 466 -19.14 13.89 -11.57
C GLU A 466 -18.73 12.47 -12.01
N TYR A 467 -19.62 11.47 -11.95
CA TYR A 467 -19.37 10.10 -12.39
C TYR A 467 -19.60 9.92 -13.89
N ILE A 468 -18.51 10.02 -14.67
CA ILE A 468 -18.50 9.80 -16.12
C ILE A 468 -17.85 8.45 -16.43
N SER A 469 -18.58 7.50 -17.00
CA SER A 469 -18.08 6.14 -17.26
C SER A 469 -17.05 6.14 -18.40
N ASN A 470 -16.02 5.29 -18.29
CA ASN A 470 -14.97 5.20 -19.30
C ASN A 470 -14.76 3.76 -19.75
N ASN A 471 -14.69 3.52 -21.07
CA ASN A 471 -14.56 2.18 -21.67
C ASN A 471 -15.60 1.16 -21.16
N SER A 472 -16.77 1.61 -20.70
CA SER A 472 -17.79 0.80 -20.04
C SER A 472 -19.13 0.89 -20.75
N VAL A 473 -19.95 -0.15 -20.64
CA VAL A 473 -21.32 -0.18 -21.18
C VAL A 473 -22.20 0.91 -20.57
N PHE A 474 -21.86 1.40 -19.38
CA PHE A 474 -22.58 2.47 -18.70
C PHE A 474 -22.30 3.86 -19.26
N ALA A 475 -21.43 3.99 -20.27
CA ALA A 475 -21.20 5.25 -20.96
C ALA A 475 -22.44 5.76 -21.71
N GLU A 476 -23.41 4.89 -22.02
CA GLU A 476 -24.70 5.28 -22.59
C GLU A 476 -25.58 6.09 -21.61
N LEU A 477 -25.20 6.13 -20.32
CA LEU A 477 -25.89 6.85 -19.26
C LEU A 477 -25.20 8.18 -18.90
N ASP A 478 -24.10 8.54 -19.58
CA ASP A 478 -23.30 9.76 -19.32
C ASP A 478 -23.91 11.05 -19.88
#